data_AF-A0A5Q4SMV4-F1
#
_entry.id   AF-A0A5Q4SMV4-F1
#
_cell.length_a   1.000
_cell.length_b   1.000
_cell.length_c   1.000
_cell.angle_alpha   90.00
_cell.angle_beta   90.00
_cell.angle_gamma   90.00
#
_symmetry.space_group_name_H-M   'P 1'
#
loop_
_entity.id
_entity.type
_entity.pdbx_description
1 polymer ?
#
loop_
_entity_poly.entity_id
_entity_poly.type
_entity_poly.pdbx_seq_one_letter_code
_entity_poly.pdbx_strand_id
1 'polypeptide(L)' 'MSAGHGAFDPGPEGRATHLVLANSLGRMSLWPVWREVPAGWSVRFGPAPHEACAAALEPDR' A
#
# COMPACT_ATOMS: atom_id res chain seq x y z
N MET A 1 -7.94 -17.68 -17.82
CA MET A 1 -6.75 -17.13 -17.12
C MET A 1 -7.06 -15.72 -16.71
N SER A 2 -7.77 -15.58 -15.58
CA SER A 2 -8.04 -14.28 -14.99
C SER A 2 -6.86 -13.95 -14.08
N ALA A 3 -5.78 -13.40 -14.65
CA ALA A 3 -4.84 -12.63 -13.86
C ALA A 3 -5.51 -11.28 -13.60
N GLY A 4 -6.55 -11.30 -12.75
CA GLY A 4 -7.12 -10.08 -12.23
C GLY A 4 -6.06 -9.47 -11.34
N HIS A 5 -5.37 -8.45 -11.86
CA HIS A 5 -4.50 -7.57 -11.09
C HIS A 5 -5.21 -7.23 -9.79
N GLY A 6 -4.73 -7.80 -8.67
CA GLY A 6 -5.34 -7.56 -7.38
C GLY A 6 -5.28 -6.06 -7.07
N ALA A 7 -6.08 -5.59 -6.11
CA ALA A 7 -6.01 -4.20 -5.65
C ALA A 7 -4.61 -3.79 -5.11
N PHE A 8 -3.69 -4.76 -5.01
CA PHE A 8 -2.35 -4.65 -4.47
C PHE A 8 -1.24 -5.03 -5.47
N ASP A 9 -1.52 -5.22 -6.76
CA ASP A 9 -0.50 -5.62 -7.74
C ASP A 9 0.15 -4.35 -8.38
N PRO A 10 1.44 -4.35 -8.78
CA PRO A 10 2.11 -3.22 -9.42
C PRO A 10 1.38 -2.70 -10.67
N GLY A 11 0.72 -1.55 -10.57
CA GLY A 11 -0.02 -0.96 -11.69
C GLY A 11 0.87 -0.77 -12.93
N PRO A 12 0.35 -1.01 -14.16
CA PRO A 12 1.15 -1.10 -15.39
C PRO A 12 1.89 0.19 -15.80
N GLU A 13 1.62 1.30 -15.11
CA GLU A 13 2.16 2.62 -15.44
C GLU A 13 3.17 3.16 -14.41
N GLY A 14 3.57 2.37 -13.40
CA GLY A 14 4.49 2.86 -12.35
C GLY A 14 3.94 4.03 -11.52
N ARG A 15 2.62 4.27 -11.59
CA ARG A 15 1.96 5.33 -10.83
C ARG A 15 1.90 4.97 -9.36
N ALA A 16 1.88 6.00 -8.51
CA ALA A 16 1.67 5.87 -7.08
C ALA A 16 0.25 5.35 -6.78
N THR A 17 0.10 4.03 -6.66
CA THR A 17 -1.20 3.35 -6.48
C THR A 17 -1.41 2.80 -5.07
N HIS A 18 -0.41 2.90 -4.18
CA HIS A 18 -0.47 2.32 -2.84
C HIS A 18 -0.11 3.32 -1.74
N LEU A 19 -0.67 3.06 -0.57
CA LEU A 19 -0.43 3.71 0.72
C LEU A 19 -0.02 2.63 1.71
N VAL A 20 0.85 2.98 2.66
CA VAL A 20 1.07 2.17 3.85
C VAL A 20 0.31 2.83 4.97
N LEU A 21 -0.72 2.14 5.45
CA LEU A 21 -1.47 2.55 6.62
C LEU A 21 -0.84 1.96 7.86
N ALA A 22 -0.91 2.71 8.96
CA ALA A 22 -0.58 2.23 10.29
C ALA A 22 -1.73 2.53 11.25
N ASN A 23 -2.00 1.62 12.18
CA ASN A 23 -2.96 1.85 13.26
C ASN A 23 -2.26 2.14 14.59
N SER A 24 -3.05 2.51 15.60
CA SER A 24 -2.57 2.80 16.96
C SER A 24 -1.93 1.60 17.67
N LEU A 25 -2.10 0.38 17.13
CA LEU A 25 -1.48 -0.86 17.64
C LEU A 25 -0.13 -1.15 16.96
N GLY A 26 0.36 -0.25 16.10
CA GLY A 26 1.61 -0.42 15.37
C GLY A 26 1.53 -1.40 14.19
N ARG A 27 0.33 -1.90 13.84
CA ARG A 27 0.16 -2.78 12.68
C ARG A 27 0.20 -1.95 11.40
N MET A 28 0.87 -2.48 10.39
CA MET A 28 0.96 -1.86 9.07
C MET A 28 0.17 -2.67 8.04
N SER A 29 -0.43 -1.99 7.07
CA SER A 29 -1.15 -2.63 5.96
C SER A 29 -1.00 -1.81 4.69
N LEU A 30 -0.76 -2.51 3.58
CA LEU A 30 -0.83 -1.95 2.25
C LEU A 30 -2.29 -1.62 1.93
N TRP A 31 -2.53 -0.45 1.36
CA TRP A 31 -3.86 0.04 1.05
C TRP A 31 -3.86 0.77 -0.30
N PRO A 32 -4.82 0.54 -1.19
CA PRO A 32 -4.90 1.27 -2.45
C PRO A 32 -5.30 2.74 -2.25
N VAL A 33 -4.68 3.68 -2.99
CA VAL A 33 -4.96 5.13 -2.81
C VAL A 33 -6.39 5.53 -3.17
N TRP A 34 -7.04 4.76 -4.04
CA TRP A 34 -8.38 5.05 -4.56
C TRP A 34 -9.51 4.62 -3.61
N ARG A 35 -9.17 3.90 -2.54
CA ARG A 35 -10.13 3.45 -1.53
C ARG A 35 -10.01 4.33 -0.29
N GLU A 36 -11.16 4.69 0.28
CA GLU A 36 -11.19 5.42 1.54
C GLU A 36 -10.45 4.66 2.65
N VAL A 37 -9.72 5.42 3.49
CA VAL A 37 -8.96 4.88 4.61
C VAL A 37 -9.92 4.51 5.74
N PRO A 38 -9.91 3.27 6.26
CA PRO A 38 -10.78 2.87 7.35
C PRO A 38 -10.52 3.67 8.62
N ALA A 39 -11.56 3.91 9.41
CA ALA A 39 -11.42 4.55 10.72
C ALA A 39 -10.43 3.79 11.62
N GLY A 40 -9.56 4.52 12.32
CA GLY A 40 -8.51 3.96 13.18
C GLY A 40 -7.21 3.58 12.45
N TRP A 41 -7.14 3.80 11.14
CA TRP A 41 -5.92 3.71 10.35
C TRP A 41 -5.50 5.08 9.85
N SER A 42 -4.19 5.32 9.82
CA SER A 42 -3.60 6.58 9.36
C SER A 42 -2.55 6.30 8.28
N VAL A 43 -2.46 7.18 7.29
CA VAL A 43 -1.42 7.08 6.26
C VAL A 43 -0.06 7.36 6.90
N ARG A 44 0.83 6.37 6.84
CA ARG A 44 2.22 6.47 7.33
C ARG A 44 3.22 6.72 6.20
N PHE A 45 2.96 6.15 5.02
CA PHE A 45 3.82 6.29 3.85
C PHE A 45 3.01 6.23 2.55
N GLY A 46 3.48 6.93 1.51
CA GLY A 46 2.79 7.07 0.22
C GLY A 46 1.91 8.33 0.13
N PRO A 47 1.19 8.53 -0.98
CA PRO A 47 1.01 7.59 -2.10
C PRO A 47 2.31 7.31 -2.85
N ALA A 48 2.63 6.03 -3.07
CA ALA A 48 3.84 5.57 -3.73
C ALA A 48 3.55 4.29 -4.56
N PRO A 49 4.42 3.93 -5.53
CA PRO A 49 4.30 2.66 -6.25
C PRO A 49 4.50 1.46 -5.31
N HIS A 50 4.01 0.29 -5.73
CA HIS A 50 4.01 -0.93 -4.91
C HIS A 50 5.40 -1.24 -4.36
N GLU A 51 6.44 -1.19 -5.20
CA GLU A 51 7.82 -1.49 -4.79
C GLU A 51 8.32 -0.58 -3.66
N ALA A 52 7.99 0.71 -3.70
CA ALA A 52 8.38 1.65 -2.63
C ALA A 52 7.61 1.38 -1.32
N CYS A 53 6.32 1.03 -1.40
CA CYS A 53 5.54 0.64 -0.22
C CYS A 53 5.97 -0.72 0.36
N ALA A 54 6.33 -1.69 -0.50
CA ALA A 54 6.83 -2.99 -0.08
C ALA A 54 8.21 -2.86 0.60
N ALA A 55 9.10 -2.04 0.05
CA ALA A 55 10.38 -1.71 0.69
C ALA A 55 10.19 -1.04 2.08
N ALA A 56 9.13 -0.25 2.26
CA ALA A 56 8.80 0.31 3.57
C ALA A 56 8.25 -0.72 4.59
N LEU A 57 7.80 -1.89 4.14
CA LEU A 57 7.32 -3.00 4.98
C LEU A 57 8.42 -4.03 5.30
N GLU A 58 9.44 -4.14 4.46
CA GLU A 58 10.60 -5.00 4.66
C GLU A 58 11.85 -4.14 4.95
N PRO A 59 11.96 -3.53 6.15
CA PRO A 59 13.17 -2.81 6.52
C PRO A 59 14.30 -3.83 6.75
N ASP A 60 15.16 -3.95 5.74
CA ASP A 60 16.53 -4.48 5.82
C ASP A 60 16.66 -6.01 6.12
N ARG A 61 17.18 -6.76 5.14
CA ARG A 61 17.93 -8.00 5.40
C ARG A 61 19.41 -7.70 5.24
#